data_AF-A0A151SGV2-F1
#
_entry.id   AF-A0A151SGV2-F1
#
_cell.length_a   1.000
_cell.length_b   1.000
_cell.length_c   1.000
_cell.angle_alpha   90.00
_cell.angle_beta   90.00
_cell.angle_gamma   90.00
#
_symmetry.space_group_name_H-M   'P 1'
#
loop_
_entity.id
_entity.type
_entity.pdbx_description
1 polymer ?
#
loop_
_entity_poly.entity_id
_entity_poly.type
_entity_poly.pdbx_seq_one_letter_code
_entity_poly.pdbx_strand_id
1 'polypeptide(L)'
;MSNLWQGICAAWDWFRPNIKWKVGNGRKVRFWIENWLPGLGAIINHALVFIPPIEMSKCVRDYVSDQGEWEIDHIRELVPSNVWQSIISSIIPTDSARADSVLWGPAADGVFSVRSAFEASTQISSLDRKPIFKVIWRWKGPERTRAFLWRVAHESLMTNSTRVHRGTALEANCPACNHDYEDTWHVLLHCNFAQQVWSKLSAFVKARDFSNSDIQTWLLHHLSRNQSTNDKRSTIFATTIDCLWHRRNRVVFQNTTISSEQLVAEINARVSVISGNCGSVLEGFIPTMSNLSSFWSRPPANHLKLNCDGSVSVRGLAVCGGIVRESAGAFVLAYACKLGSCSITNAEIWAILHGLRIIRNNNLLGRILVETDSLTAVNLISHGCDHSHPNFNLVKEIQELGNQVQVVSYSHIFREANKVADALARNSLSLQEDIVLFNSAPRCIHSLLQTESSAAFLD
;
A
#
# COMPACT_ATOMS: atom_id res chain seq x y z
N MET A 1 -20.54 -0.74 -15.54
CA MET A 1 -20.22 -1.52 -14.33
C MET A 1 -18.85 -1.08 -13.82
N SER A 2 -18.65 -1.01 -12.50
CA SER A 2 -17.34 -0.68 -11.91
C SER A 2 -16.26 -1.69 -12.32
N ASN A 3 -15.02 -1.25 -12.50
CA ASN A 3 -13.85 -2.12 -12.76
C ASN A 3 -13.69 -3.20 -11.67
N LEU A 4 -14.09 -2.88 -10.44
CA LEU A 4 -14.10 -3.85 -9.34
C LEU A 4 -15.09 -5.00 -9.61
N TRP A 5 -16.29 -4.68 -10.08
CA TRP A 5 -17.32 -5.68 -10.36
C TRP A 5 -16.93 -6.56 -11.55
N GLN A 6 -16.33 -5.98 -12.59
CA GLN A 6 -15.76 -6.75 -13.70
C GLN A 6 -14.69 -7.73 -13.23
N GLY A 7 -13.80 -7.30 -12.32
CA GLY A 7 -12.80 -8.18 -11.71
C GLY A 7 -13.40 -9.30 -10.88
N ILE A 8 -14.43 -9.02 -10.07
CA ILE A 8 -15.15 -10.03 -9.27
C ILE A 8 -15.82 -11.05 -10.19
N CYS A 9 -16.55 -10.59 -11.22
CA CYS A 9 -17.20 -11.47 -12.19
C CYS A 9 -16.18 -12.37 -12.91
N ALA A 10 -15.04 -11.81 -13.33
CA ALA A 10 -13.99 -12.58 -14.00
C ALA A 10 -13.37 -13.66 -13.09
N ALA A 11 -13.29 -13.41 -11.78
CA ALA A 11 -12.79 -14.39 -10.81
C ALA A 11 -13.85 -15.42 -10.37
N TRP A 12 -15.14 -15.13 -10.59
CA TRP A 12 -16.25 -15.92 -10.05
C TRP A 12 -16.31 -17.34 -10.63
N ASP A 13 -15.99 -17.50 -11.91
CA ASP A 13 -16.02 -18.81 -12.59
C ASP A 13 -15.02 -19.78 -11.97
N TRP A 14 -13.86 -19.28 -11.54
CA TRP A 14 -12.87 -20.07 -10.78
C TRP A 14 -13.26 -20.23 -9.31
N PHE A 15 -13.86 -19.20 -8.71
CA PHE A 15 -14.17 -19.19 -7.28
C PHE A 15 -15.33 -20.13 -6.93
N ARG A 16 -16.42 -20.09 -7.71
CA ARG A 16 -17.67 -20.79 -7.43
C ARG A 16 -17.53 -22.32 -7.28
N PRO A 17 -16.77 -23.05 -8.12
CA PRO A 17 -16.56 -24.49 -7.95
C PRO A 17 -15.93 -24.89 -6.60
N ASN A 18 -15.21 -23.96 -5.96
CA ASN A 18 -14.57 -24.17 -4.66
C ASN A 18 -15.53 -23.93 -3.48
N ILE A 19 -16.73 -23.41 -3.73
CA ILE A 19 -17.77 -23.23 -2.72
C ILE A 19 -18.48 -24.57 -2.49
N LYS A 20 -18.54 -24.99 -1.22
CA LYS A 20 -19.30 -26.17 -0.77
C LYS A 20 -20.35 -25.75 0.24
N TRP A 21 -21.35 -26.58 0.46
CA TRP A 21 -22.38 -26.35 1.46
C TRP A 21 -22.37 -27.41 2.54
N LYS A 22 -22.44 -26.95 3.78
CA LYS A 22 -22.79 -27.78 4.93
C LYS A 22 -24.29 -27.67 5.15
N VAL A 23 -25.00 -28.76 4.91
CA VAL A 23 -26.43 -28.86 5.15
C VAL A 23 -26.69 -28.86 6.66
N GLY A 24 -27.56 -27.96 7.09
CA GLY A 24 -28.07 -27.86 8.45
C GLY A 24 -29.56 -28.17 8.43
N ASN A 25 -30.39 -27.13 8.28
CA ASN A 25 -31.85 -27.29 8.14
C ASN A 25 -32.31 -27.53 6.69
N GLY A 26 -31.42 -27.42 5.71
CA GLY A 26 -31.66 -27.77 4.30
C GLY A 26 -32.54 -26.79 3.53
N ARG A 27 -32.84 -25.60 4.08
CA ARG A 27 -33.79 -24.64 3.49
C ARG A 27 -33.16 -23.65 2.50
N LYS A 28 -31.83 -23.54 2.46
CA LYS A 28 -31.11 -22.61 1.57
C LYS A 28 -30.33 -23.31 0.46
N VAL A 29 -29.94 -24.55 0.69
CA VAL A 29 -29.15 -25.34 -0.25
C VAL A 29 -30.07 -25.88 -1.34
N ARG A 30 -29.91 -25.42 -2.58
CA ARG A 30 -30.65 -25.99 -3.73
C ARG A 30 -30.11 -27.37 -4.05
N PHE A 31 -31.00 -28.36 -4.06
CA PHE A 31 -30.64 -29.78 -4.09
C PHE A 31 -29.78 -30.13 -5.31
N TRP A 32 -30.17 -29.65 -6.49
CA TRP A 32 -29.55 -30.07 -7.76
C TRP A 32 -28.24 -29.35 -8.08
N ILE A 33 -28.10 -28.08 -7.70
CA ILE A 33 -27.10 -27.18 -8.29
C ILE A 33 -26.05 -26.68 -7.32
N GLU A 34 -26.26 -26.86 -6.02
CA GLU A 34 -25.25 -26.56 -5.01
C GLU A 34 -24.39 -27.79 -4.71
N ASN A 35 -23.13 -27.57 -4.32
CA ASN A 35 -22.20 -28.64 -3.98
C ASN A 35 -22.29 -28.98 -2.48
N TRP A 36 -23.24 -29.83 -2.11
CA TRP A 36 -23.50 -30.20 -0.72
C TRP A 36 -23.18 -31.67 -0.38
N LEU A 37 -22.91 -32.50 -1.39
CA LEU A 37 -22.44 -33.87 -1.22
C LEU A 37 -20.90 -33.93 -1.36
N PRO A 38 -20.17 -34.38 -0.32
CA PRO A 38 -18.72 -34.46 -0.35
C PRO A 38 -18.20 -35.30 -1.52
N GLY A 39 -17.31 -34.72 -2.34
CA GLY A 39 -16.61 -35.42 -3.43
C GLY A 39 -17.42 -35.63 -4.71
N LEU A 40 -18.73 -35.37 -4.71
CA LEU A 40 -19.58 -35.58 -5.87
C LEU A 40 -19.69 -34.35 -6.80
N GLY A 41 -19.67 -33.15 -6.23
CA GLY A 41 -20.01 -31.92 -6.94
C GLY A 41 -21.53 -31.69 -6.98
N ALA A 42 -21.99 -30.83 -7.90
CA ALA A 42 -23.42 -30.57 -8.07
C ALA A 42 -24.12 -31.79 -8.70
N ILE A 43 -25.24 -32.22 -8.12
CA ILE A 43 -26.00 -33.41 -8.53
C ILE A 43 -26.46 -33.32 -9.99
N ILE A 44 -26.80 -32.12 -10.47
CA ILE A 44 -27.23 -31.87 -11.85
C ILE A 44 -26.21 -32.36 -12.90
N ASN A 45 -24.92 -32.35 -12.57
CA ASN A 45 -23.86 -32.82 -13.47
C ASN A 45 -23.88 -34.34 -13.65
N HIS A 46 -24.66 -35.05 -12.82
CA HIS A 46 -24.85 -36.50 -12.86
C HIS A 46 -26.29 -36.88 -13.23
N ALA A 47 -27.13 -35.93 -13.64
CA ALA A 47 -28.51 -36.24 -14.03
C ALA A 47 -28.53 -37.08 -15.31
N LEU A 48 -29.31 -38.17 -15.30
CA LEU A 48 -29.52 -39.07 -16.44
C LEU A 48 -30.56 -38.51 -17.43
N VAL A 49 -31.41 -37.62 -16.95
CA VAL A 49 -32.49 -37.00 -17.73
C VAL A 49 -32.54 -35.50 -17.48
N PHE A 50 -33.32 -34.79 -18.32
CA PHE A 50 -33.58 -33.37 -18.11
C PHE A 50 -34.32 -33.14 -16.79
N ILE A 51 -33.81 -32.21 -15.97
CA ILE A 51 -34.41 -31.83 -14.69
C ILE A 51 -35.24 -30.55 -14.87
N PRO A 52 -36.56 -30.59 -14.65
CA PRO A 52 -37.42 -29.42 -14.81
C PRO A 52 -37.04 -28.24 -13.89
N PRO A 53 -37.32 -26.98 -14.29
CA PRO A 53 -37.02 -25.80 -13.48
C PRO A 53 -37.65 -25.80 -12.08
N ILE A 54 -38.85 -26.35 -11.94
CA ILE A 54 -39.51 -26.51 -10.64
C ILE A 54 -38.67 -27.40 -9.71
N GLU A 55 -38.11 -28.47 -10.25
CA GLU A 55 -37.27 -29.41 -9.50
C GLU A 55 -35.93 -28.78 -9.13
N MET A 56 -35.34 -28.01 -10.06
CA MET A 56 -34.10 -27.26 -9.82
C MET A 56 -34.24 -26.17 -8.75
N SER A 57 -35.46 -25.69 -8.48
CA SER A 57 -35.74 -24.69 -7.46
C SER A 57 -35.85 -25.26 -6.05
N LYS A 58 -36.08 -26.57 -5.92
CA LYS A 58 -36.21 -27.25 -4.63
C LYS A 58 -34.90 -27.26 -3.84
N CYS A 59 -35.04 -27.07 -2.54
CA CYS A 59 -33.96 -27.17 -1.57
C CYS A 59 -33.85 -28.58 -1.01
N VAL A 60 -32.76 -28.87 -0.28
CA VAL A 60 -32.54 -30.20 0.31
C VAL A 60 -33.67 -30.63 1.25
N ARG A 61 -34.25 -29.69 2.01
CA ARG A 61 -35.37 -29.97 2.93
C ARG A 61 -36.64 -30.46 2.23
N ASP A 62 -36.84 -30.08 0.96
CA ASP A 62 -38.04 -30.44 0.18
C ASP A 62 -38.08 -31.93 -0.20
N TYR A 63 -36.98 -32.66 0.03
CA TYR A 63 -36.85 -34.09 -0.22
C TYR A 63 -36.81 -34.90 1.08
N VAL A 64 -37.24 -34.31 2.19
CA VAL A 64 -37.27 -34.95 3.50
C VAL A 64 -38.71 -34.90 4.02
N SER A 65 -39.23 -36.03 4.47
CA SER A 65 -40.57 -36.14 5.06
C SER A 65 -40.66 -35.38 6.39
N ASP A 66 -41.87 -35.18 6.89
CA ASP A 66 -42.09 -34.65 8.24
C ASP A 66 -41.64 -35.63 9.34
N GLN A 67 -41.49 -36.91 9.00
CA GLN A 67 -40.97 -37.95 9.89
C GLN A 67 -39.43 -38.01 9.92
N GLY A 68 -38.76 -37.18 9.10
CA GLY A 68 -37.31 -37.13 9.04
C GLY A 68 -36.70 -38.25 8.20
N GLU A 69 -37.35 -38.62 7.10
CA GLU A 69 -36.88 -39.64 6.16
C GLU A 69 -36.68 -39.04 4.76
N TRP A 70 -35.73 -39.56 3.99
CA TRP A 70 -35.52 -39.11 2.60
C TRP A 70 -36.66 -39.58 1.68
N GLU A 71 -37.37 -38.63 1.06
CA GLU A 71 -38.41 -38.89 0.06
C GLU A 71 -37.84 -38.78 -1.37
N ILE A 72 -36.87 -39.64 -1.69
CA ILE A 72 -36.09 -39.53 -2.94
C ILE A 72 -36.38 -40.64 -3.95
N ASP A 73 -37.44 -41.43 -3.76
CA ASP A 73 -37.76 -42.56 -4.65
C ASP A 73 -37.95 -42.11 -6.11
N HIS A 74 -38.59 -40.96 -6.31
CA HIS A 74 -38.75 -40.33 -7.62
C HIS A 74 -37.44 -39.82 -8.24
N ILE A 75 -36.37 -39.65 -7.43
CA ILE A 75 -35.05 -39.21 -7.89
C ILE A 75 -34.16 -40.40 -8.27
N ARG A 76 -34.42 -41.61 -7.77
CA ARG A 76 -33.58 -42.80 -8.03
C ARG A 76 -33.45 -43.13 -9.52
N GLU A 77 -34.45 -42.78 -10.31
CA GLU A 77 -34.45 -42.96 -11.77
C GLU A 77 -33.78 -41.79 -12.52
N LEU A 78 -33.63 -40.63 -11.84
CA LEU A 78 -33.06 -39.42 -12.43
C LEU A 78 -31.53 -39.35 -12.31
N VAL A 79 -30.92 -40.14 -11.41
CA VAL A 79 -29.48 -40.12 -11.14
C VAL A 79 -28.90 -41.55 -11.02
N PRO A 80 -27.61 -41.76 -11.30
CA PRO A 80 -26.92 -43.03 -11.09
C PRO A 80 -26.99 -43.57 -9.66
N SER A 81 -26.79 -44.88 -9.51
CA SER A 81 -26.90 -45.55 -8.21
C SER A 81 -25.95 -45.02 -7.14
N ASN A 82 -24.72 -44.70 -7.51
CA ASN A 82 -23.74 -44.10 -6.60
C ASN A 82 -24.17 -42.73 -6.06
N VAL A 83 -24.97 -41.96 -6.83
CA VAL A 83 -25.42 -40.62 -6.44
C VAL A 83 -26.51 -40.70 -5.38
N TRP A 84 -27.59 -41.46 -5.63
CA TRP A 84 -28.67 -41.57 -4.65
C TRP A 84 -28.23 -42.33 -3.39
N GLN A 85 -27.27 -43.26 -3.50
CA GLN A 85 -26.62 -43.88 -2.33
C GLN A 85 -25.84 -42.87 -1.48
N SER A 86 -25.19 -41.89 -2.12
CA SER A 86 -24.52 -40.78 -1.43
C SER A 86 -25.53 -39.84 -0.74
N ILE A 87 -26.72 -39.66 -1.32
CA ILE A 87 -27.79 -38.87 -0.71
C ILE A 87 -28.29 -39.54 0.57
N ILE A 88 -28.67 -40.81 0.53
CA ILE A 88 -29.23 -41.50 1.72
C ILE A 88 -28.22 -41.68 2.86
N SER A 89 -26.92 -41.69 2.54
CA SER A 89 -25.85 -41.75 3.55
C SER A 89 -25.49 -40.39 4.13
N SER A 90 -26.04 -39.29 3.59
CA SER A 90 -25.85 -37.94 4.11
C SER A 90 -26.75 -37.68 5.33
N ILE A 91 -26.34 -36.71 6.16
CA ILE A 91 -27.11 -36.30 7.33
C ILE A 91 -28.44 -35.70 6.88
N ILE A 92 -29.53 -36.21 7.45
CA ILE A 92 -30.89 -35.74 7.18
C ILE A 92 -31.06 -34.34 7.80
N PRO A 93 -31.44 -33.31 7.02
CA PRO A 93 -31.75 -32.00 7.57
C PRO A 93 -32.90 -32.05 8.58
N THR A 94 -32.74 -31.37 9.71
CA THR A 94 -33.78 -31.24 10.74
C THR A 94 -34.02 -29.78 11.10
N ASP A 95 -35.24 -29.44 11.50
CA ASP A 95 -35.57 -28.05 11.87
C ASP A 95 -34.86 -27.58 13.15
N SER A 96 -34.45 -28.52 14.02
CA SER A 96 -33.61 -28.24 15.19
C SER A 96 -32.13 -28.03 14.86
N ALA A 97 -31.69 -28.37 13.65
CA ALA A 97 -30.32 -28.15 13.23
C ALA A 97 -30.01 -26.66 13.05
N ARG A 98 -28.72 -26.32 13.08
CA ARG A 98 -28.26 -24.98 12.74
C ARG A 98 -28.59 -24.65 11.28
N ALA A 99 -28.61 -23.37 10.93
CA ALA A 99 -28.81 -22.94 9.56
C ALA A 99 -27.71 -23.48 8.62
N ASP A 100 -28.06 -23.68 7.36
CA ASP A 100 -27.12 -24.04 6.30
C ASP A 100 -25.96 -23.03 6.22
N SER A 101 -24.74 -23.53 6.05
CA SER A 101 -23.53 -22.70 6.02
C SER A 101 -22.64 -23.04 4.83
N VAL A 102 -22.01 -22.01 4.27
CA VAL A 102 -21.05 -22.14 3.17
C VAL A 102 -19.69 -22.54 3.72
N LEU A 103 -19.01 -23.44 3.00
CA LEU A 103 -17.66 -23.92 3.26
C LEU A 103 -16.73 -23.60 2.10
N TRP A 104 -15.48 -23.30 2.40
CA TRP A 104 -14.40 -23.20 1.41
C TRP A 104 -13.76 -24.56 1.18
N GLY A 105 -14.09 -25.19 0.05
CA GLY A 105 -13.70 -26.55 -0.28
C GLY A 105 -12.21 -26.87 -0.28
N PRO A 106 -11.31 -25.95 -0.68
CA PRO A 106 -9.86 -26.15 -0.61
C PRO A 106 -9.26 -26.14 0.80
N ALA A 107 -9.96 -25.62 1.81
CA ALA A 107 -9.48 -25.65 3.19
C ALA A 107 -10.03 -26.89 3.92
N ALA A 108 -9.16 -27.59 4.65
CA ALA A 108 -9.54 -28.81 5.39
C ALA A 108 -10.54 -28.54 6.52
N ASP A 109 -10.49 -27.35 7.13
CA ASP A 109 -11.45 -26.89 8.14
C ASP A 109 -12.71 -26.24 7.53
N GLY A 110 -12.74 -26.09 6.21
CA GLY A 110 -13.82 -25.43 5.48
C GLY A 110 -13.87 -23.91 5.64
N VAL A 111 -12.87 -23.28 6.28
CA VAL A 111 -12.84 -21.84 6.52
C VAL A 111 -12.18 -21.12 5.35
N PHE A 112 -12.83 -20.05 4.88
CA PHE A 112 -12.26 -19.21 3.83
C PHE A 112 -11.10 -18.36 4.38
N SER A 113 -9.99 -18.33 3.64
CA SER A 113 -8.93 -17.35 3.86
C SER A 113 -8.38 -16.87 2.52
N VAL A 114 -7.86 -15.63 2.48
CA VAL A 114 -7.20 -15.09 1.29
C VAL A 114 -6.02 -15.97 0.87
N ARG A 115 -5.32 -16.57 1.86
CA ARG A 115 -4.20 -17.49 1.61
C ARG A 115 -4.65 -18.76 0.90
N SER A 116 -5.66 -19.45 1.41
CA SER A 116 -6.15 -20.70 0.81
C SER A 116 -6.78 -20.45 -0.56
N ALA A 117 -7.44 -19.30 -0.76
CA ALA A 117 -7.92 -18.87 -2.06
C ALA A 117 -6.77 -18.62 -3.04
N PHE A 118 -5.73 -17.91 -2.61
CA PHE A 118 -4.55 -17.65 -3.42
C PHE A 118 -3.84 -18.96 -3.81
N GLU A 119 -3.60 -19.85 -2.86
CA GLU A 119 -2.98 -21.17 -3.11
C GLU A 119 -3.79 -21.99 -4.13
N ALA A 120 -5.12 -22.08 -3.95
CA ALA A 120 -6.01 -22.75 -4.90
C ALA A 120 -6.02 -22.09 -6.29
N SER A 121 -5.86 -20.76 -6.38
CA SER A 121 -5.78 -20.07 -7.67
C SER A 121 -4.45 -20.36 -8.38
N THR A 122 -3.35 -20.43 -7.62
CA THR A 122 -2.02 -20.71 -8.16
C THR A 122 -1.80 -22.17 -8.56
N GLN A 123 -2.61 -23.11 -8.10
CA GLN A 123 -2.56 -24.50 -8.59
C GLN A 123 -3.18 -24.64 -9.99
N ILE A 124 -4.10 -23.75 -10.37
CA ILE A 124 -4.74 -23.73 -11.69
C ILE A 124 -3.91 -22.91 -12.69
N SER A 125 -3.21 -21.90 -12.20
CA SER A 125 -2.26 -21.15 -13.00
C SER A 125 -0.84 -21.55 -12.59
N SER A 126 -0.23 -22.49 -13.31
CA SER A 126 1.23 -22.61 -13.38
C SER A 126 1.77 -21.34 -14.04
N LEU A 127 1.64 -20.20 -13.37
CA LEU A 127 2.24 -18.95 -13.78
C LEU A 127 3.73 -19.20 -13.65
N ASP A 128 4.33 -19.45 -14.80
CA ASP A 128 5.75 -19.45 -15.03
C ASP A 128 6.29 -18.20 -14.32
N ARG A 129 6.83 -18.38 -13.11
CA ARG A 129 7.14 -17.27 -12.21
C ARG A 129 8.30 -16.53 -12.86
N LYS A 130 7.98 -15.53 -13.68
CA LYS A 130 8.96 -14.85 -14.52
C LYS A 130 10.16 -14.47 -13.64
N PRO A 131 11.39 -14.87 -14.00
CA PRO A 131 12.57 -14.69 -13.15
C PRO A 131 12.75 -13.25 -12.65
N ILE A 132 12.32 -12.27 -13.46
CA ILE A 132 12.40 -10.85 -13.15
C ILE A 132 11.73 -10.48 -11.83
N PHE A 133 10.54 -11.00 -11.50
CA PHE A 133 9.84 -10.60 -10.27
C PHE A 133 10.60 -11.05 -9.03
N LYS A 134 11.19 -12.25 -9.08
CA LYS A 134 12.06 -12.76 -8.01
C LYS A 134 13.31 -11.90 -7.85
N VAL A 135 13.89 -11.44 -8.96
CA VAL A 135 15.08 -10.57 -8.95
C VAL A 135 14.74 -9.19 -8.39
N ILE A 136 13.65 -8.56 -8.81
CA ILE A 136 13.18 -7.27 -8.29
C ILE A 136 13.00 -7.33 -6.77
N TRP A 137 12.30 -8.34 -6.27
CA TRP A 137 12.01 -8.42 -4.83
C TRP A 137 13.23 -8.81 -3.98
N ARG A 138 14.24 -9.45 -4.58
CA ARG A 138 15.54 -9.76 -3.93
C ARG A 138 16.56 -8.63 -4.01
N TRP A 139 16.35 -7.64 -4.88
CA TRP A 139 17.27 -6.52 -5.02
C TRP A 139 17.37 -5.75 -3.70
N LYS A 140 18.61 -5.42 -3.31
CA LYS A 140 18.92 -4.78 -2.03
C LYS A 140 18.83 -3.26 -2.16
N GLY A 141 17.69 -2.69 -1.80
CA GLY A 141 17.49 -1.25 -1.71
C GLY A 141 16.07 -0.89 -1.24
N PRO A 142 15.65 0.38 -1.36
CA PRO A 142 14.37 0.85 -0.82
C PRO A 142 13.17 0.09 -1.39
N GLU A 143 12.17 -0.20 -0.54
CA GLU A 143 10.92 -0.86 -0.95
C GLU A 143 10.20 -0.08 -2.05
N ARG A 144 10.21 1.26 -1.96
CA ARG A 144 9.64 2.15 -2.99
C ARG A 144 10.26 1.90 -4.36
N THR A 145 11.58 1.74 -4.44
CA THR A 145 12.28 1.46 -5.69
C THR A 145 11.93 0.06 -6.19
N ARG A 146 11.79 -0.95 -5.32
CA ARG A 146 11.31 -2.30 -5.73
C ARG A 146 9.90 -2.27 -6.31
N ALA A 147 8.98 -1.55 -5.67
CA ALA A 147 7.62 -1.35 -6.19
C ALA A 147 7.63 -0.61 -7.53
N PHE A 148 8.49 0.40 -7.70
CA PHE A 148 8.68 1.08 -8.97
C PHE A 148 9.21 0.13 -10.07
N LEU A 149 10.27 -0.63 -9.80
CA LEU A 149 10.81 -1.63 -10.73
C LEU A 149 9.76 -2.66 -11.14
N TRP A 150 8.93 -3.10 -10.19
CA TRP A 150 7.79 -3.99 -10.46
C TRP A 150 6.79 -3.35 -11.44
N ARG A 151 6.48 -2.06 -11.26
CA ARG A 151 5.62 -1.33 -12.20
C ARG A 151 6.23 -1.19 -13.58
N VAL A 152 7.54 -0.96 -13.69
CA VAL A 152 8.28 -0.93 -14.97
C VAL A 152 8.20 -2.28 -15.67
N ALA A 153 8.43 -3.38 -14.93
CA ALA A 153 8.35 -4.75 -15.49
C ALA A 153 6.95 -5.12 -15.99
N HIS A 154 5.91 -4.49 -15.45
CA HIS A 154 4.53 -4.63 -15.91
C HIS A 154 4.11 -3.58 -16.96
N GLU A 155 5.03 -2.72 -17.41
CA GLU A 155 4.76 -1.61 -18.34
C GLU A 155 3.58 -0.74 -17.89
N SER A 156 3.49 -0.51 -16.57
CA SER A 156 2.34 0.12 -15.91
C SER A 156 2.64 1.55 -15.41
N LEU A 157 3.67 2.18 -15.98
CA LEU A 157 3.95 3.59 -15.72
C LEU A 157 2.89 4.47 -16.40
N MET A 158 2.45 5.52 -15.72
CA MET A 158 1.49 6.49 -16.26
C MET A 158 2.18 7.49 -17.19
N THR A 159 2.86 6.99 -18.21
CA THR A 159 3.42 7.78 -19.30
C THR A 159 2.31 8.46 -20.10
N ASN A 160 2.63 9.47 -20.89
CA ASN A 160 1.64 10.16 -21.72
C ASN A 160 1.06 9.22 -22.78
N SER A 161 1.83 8.27 -23.33
CA SER A 161 1.27 7.19 -24.16
C SER A 161 0.18 6.40 -23.44
N THR A 162 0.44 5.97 -22.20
CA THR A 162 -0.53 5.26 -21.35
C THR A 162 -1.73 6.12 -21.01
N ARG A 163 -1.52 7.42 -20.77
CA ARG A 163 -2.60 8.37 -20.47
C ARG A 163 -3.51 8.58 -21.67
N VAL A 164 -2.97 8.71 -22.88
CA VAL A 164 -3.74 8.80 -24.12
C VAL A 164 -4.51 7.51 -24.36
N HIS A 165 -3.86 6.36 -24.22
CA HIS A 165 -4.53 5.06 -24.35
C HIS A 165 -5.71 4.90 -23.37
N ARG A 166 -5.60 5.48 -22.18
CA ARG A 166 -6.67 5.50 -21.16
C ARG A 166 -7.66 6.66 -21.29
N GLY A 167 -7.54 7.53 -22.30
CA GLY A 167 -8.42 8.69 -22.50
C GLY A 167 -8.25 9.81 -21.46
N THR A 168 -7.09 9.90 -20.80
CA THR A 168 -6.79 10.88 -19.72
C THR A 168 -5.77 11.95 -20.13
N ALA A 169 -5.36 11.95 -21.40
CA ALA A 169 -4.54 12.97 -22.03
C ALA A 169 -4.89 13.04 -23.52
N LEU A 170 -4.66 14.20 -24.13
CA LEU A 170 -4.86 14.42 -25.57
C LEU A 170 -3.63 14.07 -26.40
N GLU A 171 -2.45 14.27 -25.82
CA GLU A 171 -1.17 14.14 -26.52
C GLU A 171 -0.22 13.20 -25.76
N ALA A 172 0.58 12.46 -26.53
CA ALA A 172 1.55 11.49 -26.01
C ALA A 172 2.98 12.06 -25.91
N ASN A 173 3.18 13.35 -26.18
CA ASN A 173 4.51 13.96 -26.23
C ASN A 173 5.19 13.97 -24.85
N CYS A 174 6.50 13.76 -24.84
CA CYS A 174 7.31 13.80 -23.64
C CYS A 174 7.47 15.24 -23.13
N PRO A 175 7.13 15.56 -21.87
CA PRO A 175 7.25 16.89 -21.29
C PRO A 175 8.70 17.31 -21.04
N ALA A 176 9.66 16.38 -21.20
CA ALA A 176 11.08 16.67 -21.04
C ALA A 176 11.76 17.08 -22.34
N CYS A 177 11.42 16.47 -23.48
CA CYS A 177 11.98 16.85 -24.79
C CYS A 177 10.99 17.58 -25.71
N ASN A 178 9.70 17.63 -25.34
CA ASN A 178 8.59 18.24 -26.08
C ASN A 178 8.45 17.80 -27.54
N HIS A 179 9.02 16.65 -27.91
CA HIS A 179 9.03 16.20 -29.30
C HIS A 179 8.53 14.77 -29.42
N ASP A 180 9.20 13.83 -28.75
CA ASP A 180 9.00 12.42 -28.99
C ASP A 180 7.78 11.83 -28.24
N TYR A 181 7.32 10.69 -28.74
CA TYR A 181 6.31 9.85 -28.09
C TYR A 181 6.82 9.31 -26.75
N GLU A 182 6.12 9.60 -25.66
CA GLU A 182 6.52 9.25 -24.31
C GLU A 182 5.99 7.87 -23.91
N ASP A 183 6.77 6.82 -24.18
CA ASP A 183 6.60 5.50 -23.58
C ASP A 183 7.62 5.25 -22.45
N THR A 184 7.53 4.07 -21.83
CA THR A 184 8.42 3.68 -20.71
C THR A 184 9.90 3.72 -21.14
N TRP A 185 10.22 3.25 -22.33
CA TRP A 185 11.58 3.26 -22.87
C TRP A 185 12.10 4.67 -23.10
N HIS A 186 11.26 5.55 -23.64
CA HIS A 186 11.58 6.94 -23.87
C HIS A 186 11.94 7.63 -22.56
N VAL A 187 11.08 7.55 -21.55
CA VAL A 187 11.32 8.23 -20.26
C VAL A 187 12.59 7.73 -19.57
N LEU A 188 12.84 6.42 -19.61
CA LEU A 188 13.92 5.80 -18.84
C LEU A 188 15.26 5.74 -19.58
N LEU A 189 15.27 5.77 -20.92
CA LEU A 189 16.48 5.54 -21.71
C LEU A 189 16.61 6.47 -22.93
N HIS A 190 15.60 6.55 -23.80
CA HIS A 190 15.77 7.19 -25.12
C HIS A 190 15.63 8.71 -25.12
N CYS A 191 14.96 9.32 -24.14
CA CYS A 191 14.82 10.77 -24.04
C CYS A 191 16.19 11.46 -24.01
N ASN A 192 16.36 12.55 -24.76
CA ASN A 192 17.61 13.33 -24.79
C ASN A 192 18.13 13.67 -23.40
N PHE A 193 17.23 14.04 -22.47
CA PHE A 193 17.62 14.30 -21.08
C PHE A 193 18.10 13.03 -20.37
N ALA A 194 17.40 11.90 -20.53
CA ALA A 194 17.81 10.63 -19.95
C ALA A 194 19.19 10.22 -20.48
N GLN A 195 19.43 10.35 -21.78
CA GLN A 195 20.72 10.07 -22.40
C GLN A 195 21.85 10.91 -21.81
N GLN A 196 21.62 12.21 -21.56
CA GLN A 196 22.62 13.09 -20.91
C GLN A 196 22.94 12.67 -19.47
N VAL A 197 21.93 12.20 -18.72
CA VAL A 197 22.13 11.70 -17.34
C VAL A 197 22.94 10.42 -17.39
N TRP A 198 22.55 9.47 -18.25
CA TRP A 198 23.27 8.22 -18.44
C TRP A 198 24.71 8.44 -18.89
N SER A 199 24.98 9.40 -19.78
CA SER A 199 26.34 9.68 -20.29
C SER A 199 27.31 10.19 -19.22
N LYS A 200 26.79 10.76 -18.14
CA LYS A 200 27.57 11.30 -17.02
C LYS A 200 27.78 10.27 -15.90
N LEU A 201 27.07 9.15 -15.95
CA LEU A 201 27.24 8.05 -15.00
C LEU A 201 28.30 7.08 -15.54
N SER A 202 29.18 6.57 -14.66
CA SER A 202 30.30 5.69 -15.01
C SER A 202 29.90 4.36 -15.69
N ALA A 203 28.59 4.09 -15.82
CA ALA A 203 28.01 2.90 -16.40
C ALA A 203 27.48 3.06 -17.85
N PHE A 204 27.71 4.20 -18.52
CA PHE A 204 27.06 4.56 -19.79
C PHE A 204 27.17 3.50 -20.90
N VAL A 205 28.26 2.73 -20.95
CA VAL A 205 28.47 1.71 -22.00
C VAL A 205 27.62 0.45 -21.77
N LYS A 206 26.99 0.27 -20.59
CA LYS A 206 26.21 -0.93 -20.27
C LYS A 206 24.69 -0.72 -20.28
N ALA A 207 24.18 0.47 -20.02
CA ALA A 207 22.72 0.70 -19.89
C ALA A 207 21.93 0.51 -21.22
N ARG A 208 22.60 0.70 -22.37
CA ARG A 208 22.04 0.40 -23.70
C ARG A 208 22.13 -1.10 -24.07
N ASP A 209 22.86 -1.92 -23.30
CA ASP A 209 22.87 -3.36 -23.53
C ASP A 209 21.43 -3.86 -23.44
N PHE A 210 20.99 -4.60 -24.46
CA PHE A 210 19.64 -5.15 -24.54
C PHE A 210 18.51 -4.11 -24.69
N SER A 211 18.78 -2.87 -25.13
CA SER A 211 17.72 -1.89 -25.45
C SER A 211 16.78 -2.34 -26.58
N ASN A 212 17.19 -3.32 -27.39
CA ASN A 212 16.37 -3.92 -28.45
C ASN A 212 15.56 -5.15 -27.97
N SER A 213 15.64 -5.50 -26.68
CA SER A 213 14.86 -6.58 -26.06
C SER A 213 13.61 -6.03 -25.36
N ASP A 214 12.76 -6.91 -24.82
CA ASP A 214 11.65 -6.48 -23.98
C ASP A 214 12.14 -5.89 -22.64
N ILE A 215 11.31 -5.05 -22.01
CA ILE A 215 11.68 -4.33 -20.78
C ILE A 215 12.04 -5.30 -19.63
N GLN A 216 11.46 -6.50 -19.59
CA GLN A 216 11.72 -7.47 -18.53
C GLN A 216 13.10 -8.09 -18.69
N THR A 217 13.51 -8.40 -19.93
CA THR A 217 14.87 -8.85 -20.25
C THR A 217 15.92 -7.78 -19.92
N TRP A 218 15.65 -6.52 -20.25
CA TRP A 218 16.52 -5.39 -19.89
C TRP A 218 16.69 -5.24 -18.37
N LEU A 219 15.58 -5.22 -17.62
CA LEU A 219 15.63 -5.18 -16.16
C LEU A 219 16.36 -6.41 -15.60
N LEU A 220 16.11 -7.60 -16.13
CA LEU A 220 16.73 -8.83 -15.65
C LEU A 220 18.25 -8.79 -15.83
N HIS A 221 18.74 -8.35 -16.99
CA HIS A 221 20.17 -8.20 -17.25
C HIS A 221 20.86 -7.27 -16.25
N HIS A 222 20.23 -6.13 -15.94
CA HIS A 222 20.81 -5.12 -15.06
C HIS A 222 20.65 -5.40 -13.57
N LEU A 223 19.60 -6.11 -13.16
CA LEU A 223 19.32 -6.42 -11.76
C LEU A 223 19.89 -7.77 -11.32
N SER A 224 20.06 -8.74 -12.23
CA SER A 224 20.53 -10.10 -11.89
C SER A 224 22.04 -10.20 -11.66
N ARG A 225 22.81 -9.22 -12.15
CA ARG A 225 24.24 -9.13 -11.85
C ARG A 225 24.37 -8.65 -10.40
N ASN A 226 24.51 -9.60 -9.45
CA ASN A 226 25.29 -9.49 -8.20
C ASN A 226 25.17 -10.72 -7.29
N GLN A 227 26.27 -11.47 -7.13
CA GLN A 227 26.58 -12.22 -5.90
C GLN A 227 27.90 -11.76 -5.24
N SER A 228 28.67 -10.84 -5.84
CA SER A 228 29.84 -10.26 -5.16
C SER A 228 29.45 -9.00 -4.39
N THR A 229 30.07 -8.81 -3.24
CA THR A 229 29.73 -7.81 -2.23
C THR A 229 30.06 -6.36 -2.61
N ASN A 230 30.65 -6.10 -3.78
CA ASN A 230 31.18 -4.77 -4.13
C ASN A 230 30.72 -4.20 -5.49
N ASP A 231 29.82 -4.87 -6.21
CA ASP A 231 29.32 -4.35 -7.50
C ASP A 231 28.09 -3.44 -7.28
N LYS A 232 28.30 -2.13 -7.41
CA LYS A 232 27.25 -1.11 -7.25
C LYS A 232 26.35 -0.94 -8.48
N ARG A 233 26.59 -1.68 -9.57
CA ARG A 233 25.91 -1.45 -10.87
C ARG A 233 24.40 -1.61 -10.80
N SER A 234 23.90 -2.67 -10.18
CA SER A 234 22.45 -2.88 -10.04
C SER A 234 21.80 -1.75 -9.22
N THR A 235 22.53 -1.21 -8.24
CA THR A 235 22.07 -0.07 -7.42
C THR A 235 22.06 1.23 -8.22
N ILE A 236 23.14 1.52 -8.94
CA ILE A 236 23.23 2.68 -9.84
C ILE A 236 22.11 2.62 -10.88
N PHE A 237 21.94 1.48 -11.54
CA PHE A 237 20.91 1.28 -12.54
C PHE A 237 19.50 1.53 -11.99
N ALA A 238 19.11 0.80 -10.94
CA ALA A 238 17.77 0.91 -10.34
C ALA A 238 17.47 2.33 -9.83
N THR A 239 18.46 2.96 -9.19
CA THR A 239 18.34 4.33 -8.68
C THR A 239 18.21 5.33 -9.82
N THR A 240 18.94 5.15 -10.93
CA THR A 240 18.90 6.06 -12.07
C THR A 240 17.52 6.06 -12.72
N ILE A 241 16.95 4.88 -13.02
CA ILE A 241 15.62 4.81 -13.64
C ILE A 241 14.50 5.32 -12.71
N ASP A 242 14.62 5.10 -11.40
CA ASP A 242 13.70 5.68 -10.40
C ASP A 242 13.80 7.22 -10.37
N CYS A 243 15.02 7.76 -10.35
CA CYS A 243 15.26 9.21 -10.37
C CYS A 243 14.78 9.86 -11.68
N LEU A 244 14.98 9.23 -12.83
CA LEU A 244 14.48 9.72 -14.12
C LEU A 244 12.95 9.79 -14.14
N TRP A 245 12.28 8.74 -13.66
CA TRP A 245 10.83 8.72 -13.53
C TRP A 245 10.33 9.79 -12.56
N HIS A 246 10.97 9.93 -11.40
CA HIS A 246 10.61 10.92 -10.40
C HIS A 246 10.79 12.35 -10.94
N ARG A 247 11.91 12.64 -11.60
CA ARG A 247 12.17 13.93 -12.25
C ARG A 247 11.12 14.24 -13.30
N ARG A 248 10.76 13.27 -14.16
CA ARG A 248 9.67 13.45 -15.14
C ARG A 248 8.36 13.83 -14.45
N ASN A 249 8.00 13.17 -13.35
CA ASN A 249 6.78 13.51 -12.61
C ASN A 249 6.84 14.90 -11.96
N ARG A 250 8.00 15.35 -11.47
CA ARG A 250 8.17 16.72 -10.97
C ARG A 250 7.95 17.76 -12.08
N VAL A 251 8.39 17.48 -13.31
CA VAL A 251 8.10 18.35 -14.46
C VAL A 251 6.59 18.42 -14.71
N VAL A 252 5.89 17.28 -14.71
CA VAL A 252 4.44 17.23 -15.01
C VAL A 252 3.57 17.84 -13.90
N PHE A 253 3.86 17.56 -12.63
CA PHE A 253 2.97 17.90 -11.51
C PHE A 253 3.41 19.11 -10.70
N GLN A 254 4.69 19.49 -10.78
CA GLN A 254 5.27 20.59 -9.98
C GLN A 254 5.93 21.66 -10.87
N ASN A 255 5.87 21.51 -12.19
CA ASN A 255 6.53 22.38 -13.17
C ASN A 255 8.00 22.69 -12.83
N THR A 256 8.69 21.73 -12.20
CA THR A 256 10.05 21.91 -11.72
C THR A 256 11.03 21.18 -12.63
N THR A 257 12.00 21.91 -13.16
CA THR A 257 13.09 21.37 -13.97
C THR A 257 14.40 21.43 -13.19
N ILE A 258 15.24 20.41 -13.38
CA ILE A 258 16.59 20.33 -12.85
C ILE A 258 17.53 19.94 -13.98
N SER A 259 18.80 20.34 -13.90
CA SER A 259 19.80 20.00 -14.89
C SER A 259 20.19 18.52 -14.80
N SER A 260 20.83 17.98 -15.84
CA SER A 260 21.31 16.61 -15.82
C SER A 260 22.46 16.42 -14.82
N GLU A 261 23.27 17.45 -14.55
CA GLU A 261 24.29 17.45 -13.49
C GLU A 261 23.67 17.34 -12.10
N GLN A 262 22.62 18.13 -11.82
CA GLN A 262 21.91 18.09 -10.54
C GLN A 262 21.30 16.72 -10.28
N LEU A 263 20.68 16.11 -11.32
CA LEU A 263 20.11 14.76 -11.17
C LEU A 263 21.18 13.69 -10.99
N VAL A 264 22.34 13.82 -11.67
CA VAL A 264 23.48 12.90 -11.48
C VAL A 264 24.03 12.99 -10.05
N ALA A 265 24.13 14.20 -9.48
CA ALA A 265 24.51 14.39 -8.09
C ALA A 265 23.51 13.72 -7.14
N GLU A 266 22.20 13.90 -7.37
CA GLU A 266 21.13 13.24 -6.60
C GLU A 266 21.21 11.71 -6.68
N ILE A 267 21.46 11.16 -7.88
CA ILE A 267 21.64 9.72 -8.09
C ILE A 267 22.86 9.21 -7.30
N ASN A 268 24.01 9.86 -7.41
CA ASN A 268 25.23 9.46 -6.72
C ASN A 268 25.07 9.49 -5.19
N ALA A 269 24.40 10.52 -4.66
CA ALA A 269 24.08 10.63 -3.25
C ALA A 269 23.21 9.44 -2.78
N ARG A 270 22.11 9.15 -3.49
CA ARG A 270 21.22 8.01 -3.18
C ARG A 270 21.93 6.66 -3.27
N VAL A 271 22.76 6.45 -4.30
CA VAL A 271 23.55 5.22 -4.47
C VAL A 271 24.53 5.04 -3.31
N SER A 272 25.16 6.12 -2.84
CA SER A 272 26.08 6.08 -1.70
C SER A 272 25.37 5.60 -0.43
N VAL A 273 24.19 6.17 -0.13
CA VAL A 273 23.36 5.75 1.01
C VAL A 273 22.94 4.29 0.91
N ILE A 274 22.46 3.85 -0.26
CA ILE A 274 21.99 2.47 -0.46
C ILE A 274 23.16 1.46 -0.36
N SER A 275 24.35 1.84 -0.82
CA SER A 275 25.53 0.96 -0.83
C SER A 275 26.30 0.92 0.49
N GLY A 276 25.90 1.68 1.50
CA GLY A 276 26.55 1.68 2.82
C GLY A 276 27.95 2.31 2.89
N ASN A 277 28.43 2.96 1.82
CA ASN A 277 29.72 3.66 1.82
C ASN A 277 29.51 5.13 2.24
N CYS A 278 29.31 5.39 3.52
CA CYS A 278 29.47 6.75 4.05
C CYS A 278 30.97 7.03 4.24
N GLY A 279 31.64 7.42 3.16
CA GLY A 279 33.04 7.84 3.15
C GLY A 279 33.21 9.16 2.40
N SER A 280 33.36 10.23 3.17
CA SER A 280 33.99 11.52 2.84
C SER A 280 33.99 11.96 1.35
N VAL A 281 32.95 12.70 0.95
CA VAL A 281 33.11 13.84 0.02
C VAL A 281 32.17 14.94 0.50
N LEU A 282 32.68 15.75 1.44
CA LEU A 282 32.19 17.11 1.65
C LEU A 282 33.15 18.03 0.90
N GLU A 283 32.58 18.86 0.02
CA GLU A 283 32.94 20.25 -0.28
C GLU A 283 32.69 20.57 -1.75
N GLY A 284 31.77 21.50 -1.99
CA GLY A 284 31.65 22.23 -3.25
C GLY A 284 30.27 22.14 -3.90
N PHE A 285 29.61 23.29 -4.00
CA PHE A 285 28.36 23.61 -4.70
C PHE A 285 27.06 23.35 -3.96
N ILE A 286 26.70 24.32 -3.11
CA ILE A 286 25.32 24.63 -2.76
C ILE A 286 24.77 25.61 -3.83
N PRO A 287 23.78 25.20 -4.62
CA PRO A 287 22.69 26.09 -4.97
C PRO A 287 21.43 25.60 -4.24
N THR A 288 20.92 26.48 -3.41
CA THR A 288 19.61 26.46 -2.73
C THR A 288 18.54 25.70 -3.52
N MET A 289 18.20 24.49 -3.05
CA MET A 289 16.93 23.84 -3.35
C MET A 289 16.31 23.35 -2.05
N SER A 290 15.09 23.80 -1.79
CA SER A 290 14.26 23.43 -0.65
C SER A 290 14.05 21.92 -0.56
N ASN A 291 14.74 21.33 0.40
CA ASN A 291 14.58 20.04 1.09
C ASN A 291 13.30 19.23 0.80
N LEU A 292 13.44 18.20 -0.05
CA LEU A 292 12.69 16.95 0.06
C LEU A 292 13.69 15.85 0.47
N SER A 293 14.21 15.99 1.68
CA SER A 293 15.05 14.99 2.33
C SER A 293 14.18 13.80 2.75
N SER A 294 14.64 12.57 2.53
CA SER A 294 14.04 11.36 3.11
C SER A 294 14.34 11.20 4.61
N PHE A 295 15.06 12.16 5.19
CA PHE A 295 15.47 12.19 6.58
C PHE A 295 14.92 13.43 7.28
N TRP A 296 14.70 13.33 8.59
CA TRP A 296 14.29 14.45 9.41
C TRP A 296 15.35 15.56 9.37
N SER A 297 14.91 16.81 9.23
CA SER A 297 15.78 18.00 9.22
C SER A 297 15.46 18.93 10.39
N ARG A 298 16.48 19.63 10.89
CA ARG A 298 16.30 20.62 11.97
C ARG A 298 15.44 21.80 11.50
N PRO A 299 14.58 22.38 12.36
CA PRO A 299 13.89 23.61 12.01
C PRO A 299 14.86 24.80 11.95
N PRO A 300 14.49 25.90 11.27
CA PRO A 300 15.27 27.14 11.27
C PRO A 300 15.48 27.67 12.70
N ALA A 301 16.50 28.53 12.87
CA ALA A 301 16.77 29.19 14.14
C ALA A 301 15.52 29.88 14.71
N ASN A 302 15.35 29.81 16.04
CA ASN A 302 14.21 30.39 16.77
C ASN A 302 12.83 29.77 16.43
N HIS A 303 12.80 28.57 15.86
CA HIS A 303 11.56 27.82 15.64
C HIS A 303 11.50 26.58 16.53
N LEU A 304 10.28 26.28 16.98
CA LEU A 304 9.93 24.97 17.49
C LEU A 304 9.34 24.15 16.35
N LYS A 305 9.68 22.87 16.30
CA LYS A 305 9.12 21.93 15.34
C LYS A 305 8.27 20.89 16.07
N LEU A 306 7.02 20.80 15.66
CA LEU A 306 6.08 19.75 16.07
C LEU A 306 5.98 18.72 14.95
N ASN A 307 6.53 17.53 15.16
CA ASN A 307 6.27 16.36 14.32
C ASN A 307 5.15 15.54 14.96
N CYS A 308 4.12 15.18 14.19
CA CYS A 308 2.94 14.49 14.70
C CYS A 308 2.45 13.41 13.72
N ASP A 309 1.81 12.37 14.27
CA ASP A 309 1.28 11.24 13.51
C ASP A 309 0.04 10.65 14.20
N GLY A 310 -0.90 10.17 13.38
CA GLY A 310 -2.12 9.47 13.79
C GLY A 310 -2.18 8.06 13.19
N SER A 311 -2.48 7.06 14.01
CA SER A 311 -2.55 5.67 13.57
C SER A 311 -3.87 5.01 13.98
N VAL A 312 -4.38 4.11 13.13
CA VAL A 312 -5.56 3.29 13.42
C VAL A 312 -5.21 1.83 13.24
N SER A 313 -5.43 1.04 14.27
CA SER A 313 -5.20 -0.41 14.25
C SER A 313 -6.25 -1.14 13.41
N VAL A 314 -5.94 -2.38 13.03
CA VAL A 314 -6.87 -3.28 12.32
C VAL A 314 -8.18 -3.51 13.10
N ARG A 315 -8.15 -3.36 14.43
CA ARG A 315 -9.33 -3.49 15.31
C ARG A 315 -10.16 -2.20 15.41
N GLY A 316 -9.80 -1.15 14.68
CA GLY A 316 -10.49 0.14 14.71
C GLY A 316 -10.15 1.03 15.91
N LEU A 317 -9.12 0.69 16.68
CA LEU A 317 -8.59 1.55 17.75
C LEU A 317 -7.66 2.61 17.16
N ALA A 318 -7.95 3.87 17.41
CA ALA A 318 -7.23 5.04 16.95
C ALA A 318 -6.36 5.64 18.06
N VAL A 319 -5.18 6.08 17.66
CA VAL A 319 -4.15 6.64 18.52
C VAL A 319 -3.42 7.75 17.80
N CYS A 320 -2.79 8.66 18.54
CA CYS A 320 -1.92 9.68 17.97
C CYS A 320 -0.75 9.99 18.89
N GLY A 321 0.27 10.64 18.35
CA GLY A 321 1.42 11.08 19.11
C GLY A 321 2.19 12.17 18.39
N GLY A 322 3.12 12.78 19.12
CA GLY A 322 3.97 13.80 18.54
C GLY A 322 5.11 14.21 19.46
N ILE A 323 6.08 14.88 18.86
CA ILE A 323 7.30 15.36 19.51
C ILE A 323 7.53 16.83 19.14
N VAL A 324 7.90 17.62 20.15
CA VAL A 324 8.35 19.00 19.98
C VAL A 324 9.86 19.06 20.15
N ARG A 325 10.53 19.72 19.20
CA ARG A 325 11.98 19.91 19.19
C ARG A 325 12.32 21.36 18.93
N GLU A 326 13.43 21.81 19.49
CA GLU A 326 13.96 23.15 19.24
C GLU A 326 14.85 23.23 17.99
N SER A 327 15.37 24.41 17.67
CA SER A 327 16.23 24.66 16.50
C SER A 327 17.53 23.85 16.48
N ALA A 328 18.09 23.49 17.65
CA ALA A 328 19.24 22.58 17.70
C ALA A 328 18.87 21.10 17.45
N GLY A 329 17.57 20.80 17.32
CA GLY A 329 17.03 19.45 17.21
C GLY A 329 16.93 18.71 18.54
N ALA A 330 17.20 19.38 19.66
CA ALA A 330 17.05 18.81 20.98
C ALA A 330 15.58 18.53 21.31
N PHE A 331 15.36 17.46 22.08
CA PHE A 331 14.05 17.09 22.59
C PHE A 331 13.54 18.16 23.55
N VAL A 332 12.31 18.64 23.35
CA VAL A 332 11.64 19.55 24.29
C VAL A 332 10.55 18.80 25.04
N LEU A 333 9.61 18.19 24.32
CA LEU A 333 8.54 17.38 24.91
C LEU A 333 8.04 16.34 23.90
N ALA A 334 7.35 15.32 24.38
CA ALA A 334 6.55 14.44 23.52
C ALA A 334 5.22 14.10 24.17
N TYR A 335 4.28 13.60 23.37
CA TYR A 335 3.01 13.08 23.84
C TYR A 335 2.57 11.86 23.06
N ALA A 336 1.75 11.06 23.71
CA ALA A 336 1.09 9.90 23.14
C ALA A 336 -0.34 9.84 23.68
N CYS A 337 -1.31 9.60 22.81
CA CYS A 337 -2.73 9.69 23.13
C CYS A 337 -3.55 8.57 22.48
N LYS A 338 -4.52 8.04 23.24
CA LYS A 338 -5.57 7.14 22.78
C LYS A 338 -6.80 7.95 22.41
N LEU A 339 -7.33 7.71 21.20
CA LEU A 339 -8.49 8.44 20.66
C LEU A 339 -9.77 7.59 20.60
N GLY A 340 -9.72 6.35 21.07
CA GLY A 340 -10.85 5.42 20.97
C GLY A 340 -10.99 4.88 19.55
N SER A 341 -12.08 5.20 18.85
CA SER A 341 -12.33 4.75 17.48
C SER A 341 -12.68 5.93 16.57
N CYS A 342 -11.82 6.20 15.59
CA CYS A 342 -12.04 7.23 14.58
C CYS A 342 -11.38 6.86 13.25
N SER A 343 -11.64 7.64 12.19
CA SER A 343 -10.98 7.45 10.90
C SER A 343 -9.50 7.85 10.97
N ILE A 344 -8.69 7.35 10.03
CA ILE A 344 -7.25 7.68 9.96
C ILE A 344 -7.03 9.19 9.83
N THR A 345 -7.76 9.87 8.95
CA THR A 345 -7.67 11.32 8.78
C THR A 345 -8.06 12.07 10.05
N ASN A 346 -9.04 11.57 10.80
CA ASN A 346 -9.44 12.17 12.06
C ASN A 346 -8.33 12.00 13.12
N ALA A 347 -7.68 10.84 13.19
CA ALA A 347 -6.56 10.59 14.10
C ALA A 347 -5.36 11.51 13.83
N GLU A 348 -5.05 11.74 12.55
CA GLU A 348 -3.98 12.66 12.11
C GLU A 348 -4.27 14.12 12.51
N ILE A 349 -5.52 14.57 12.32
CA ILE A 349 -5.94 15.91 12.70
C ILE A 349 -5.91 16.07 14.23
N TRP A 350 -6.35 15.04 14.98
CA TRP A 350 -6.24 15.02 16.44
C TRP A 350 -4.79 15.07 16.91
N ALA A 351 -3.87 14.39 16.22
CA ALA A 351 -2.44 14.46 16.52
C ALA A 351 -1.97 15.92 16.53
N ILE A 352 -2.29 16.69 15.49
CA ILE A 352 -1.94 18.11 15.38
C ILE A 352 -2.59 18.92 16.50
N LEU A 353 -3.91 18.75 16.70
CA LEU A 353 -4.67 19.51 17.70
C LEU A 353 -4.12 19.31 19.12
N HIS A 354 -3.85 18.07 19.52
CA HIS A 354 -3.26 17.78 20.82
C HIS A 354 -1.87 18.41 20.97
N GLY A 355 -1.03 18.31 19.94
CA GLY A 355 0.30 18.92 19.96
C GLY A 355 0.24 20.44 20.17
N LEU A 356 -0.65 21.13 19.46
CA LEU A 356 -0.84 22.58 19.61
C LEU A 356 -1.39 22.97 20.99
N ARG A 357 -2.38 22.22 21.51
CA ARG A 357 -2.90 22.43 22.87
C ARG A 357 -1.82 22.25 23.92
N ILE A 358 -0.95 21.24 23.76
CA ILE A 358 0.15 20.98 24.68
C ILE A 358 1.20 22.10 24.61
N ILE A 359 1.56 22.56 23.42
CA ILE A 359 2.48 23.70 23.23
C ILE A 359 1.92 24.94 23.93
N ARG A 360 0.63 25.25 23.72
CA ARG A 360 -0.06 26.36 24.38
C ARG A 360 -0.02 26.22 25.91
N ASN A 361 -0.41 25.06 26.44
CA ASN A 361 -0.54 24.83 27.88
C ASN A 361 0.80 24.85 28.61
N ASN A 362 1.90 24.50 27.93
CA ASN A 362 3.25 24.57 28.48
C ASN A 362 3.93 25.93 28.25
N ASN A 363 3.19 26.94 27.76
CA ASN A 363 3.71 28.28 27.45
C ASN A 363 4.96 28.26 26.55
N LEU A 364 5.03 27.30 25.62
CA LEU A 364 6.12 27.21 24.64
C LEU A 364 5.84 28.19 23.51
N LEU A 365 6.01 29.48 23.84
CA LEU A 365 5.77 30.59 22.92
C LEU A 365 6.95 30.73 21.96
N GLY A 366 6.66 30.75 20.67
CA GLY A 366 7.66 30.87 19.61
C GLY A 366 7.06 30.59 18.24
N ARG A 367 7.89 30.65 17.19
CA ARG A 367 7.47 30.32 15.83
C ARG A 367 7.37 28.80 15.68
N ILE A 368 6.17 28.27 15.43
CA ILE A 368 5.96 26.81 15.37
C ILE A 368 5.89 26.34 13.91
N LEU A 369 6.65 25.31 13.58
CA LEU A 369 6.53 24.54 12.34
C LEU A 369 5.87 23.21 12.65
N VAL A 370 4.73 22.94 12.01
CA VAL A 370 4.01 21.68 12.19
C VAL A 370 4.26 20.78 10.99
N GLU A 371 4.67 19.54 11.25
CA GLU A 371 4.96 18.52 10.23
C GLU A 371 4.19 17.23 10.51
N THR A 372 3.61 16.66 9.46
CA THR A 372 2.91 15.36 9.45
C THR A 372 3.16 14.67 8.11
N ASP A 373 3.08 13.35 8.05
CA ASP A 373 3.09 12.57 6.82
C ASP A 373 1.70 12.40 6.18
N SER A 374 0.67 13.06 6.74
CA SER A 374 -0.67 13.12 6.15
C SER A 374 -0.88 14.38 5.31
N LEU A 375 -0.67 14.25 3.99
CA LEU A 375 -0.95 15.35 3.04
C LEU A 375 -2.42 15.81 3.10
N THR A 376 -3.33 14.87 3.39
CA THR A 376 -4.76 15.16 3.56
C THR A 376 -5.00 16.09 4.76
N ALA A 377 -4.36 15.83 5.91
CA ALA A 377 -4.48 16.68 7.09
C ALA A 377 -3.93 18.09 6.82
N VAL A 378 -2.74 18.19 6.19
CA VAL A 378 -2.14 19.48 5.81
C VAL A 378 -3.06 20.26 4.88
N ASN A 379 -3.64 19.62 3.85
CA ASN A 379 -4.53 20.30 2.92
C ASN A 379 -5.80 20.82 3.59
N LEU A 380 -6.42 20.02 4.46
CA LEU A 380 -7.62 20.41 5.22
C LEU A 380 -7.36 21.59 6.15
N ILE A 381 -6.21 21.62 6.82
CA ILE A 381 -5.86 22.67 7.78
C ILE A 381 -5.43 23.96 7.07
N SER A 382 -4.63 23.85 6.01
CA SER A 382 -4.11 25.01 5.29
C SER A 382 -5.17 25.73 4.47
N HIS A 383 -6.12 25.00 3.86
CA HIS A 383 -7.13 25.58 2.98
C HIS A 383 -8.52 25.65 3.62
N GLY A 384 -8.70 25.07 4.80
CA GLY A 384 -10.01 24.87 5.41
C GLY A 384 -10.78 23.73 4.74
N CYS A 385 -12.03 23.55 5.19
CA CYS A 385 -12.96 22.59 4.59
C CYS A 385 -14.40 23.12 4.69
N ASP A 386 -15.29 22.52 3.90
CA ASP A 386 -16.71 22.86 3.89
C ASP A 386 -17.37 22.59 5.26
N HIS A 387 -18.40 23.36 5.62
CA HIS A 387 -19.13 23.20 6.88
C HIS A 387 -19.76 21.80 7.07
N SER A 388 -20.07 21.11 5.97
CA SER A 388 -20.59 19.74 5.97
C SER A 388 -19.50 18.67 6.19
N HIS A 389 -18.22 19.04 6.15
CA HIS A 389 -17.13 18.10 6.26
C HIS A 389 -17.02 17.54 7.70
N PRO A 390 -16.87 16.21 7.89
CA PRO A 390 -16.85 15.60 9.23
C PRO A 390 -15.81 16.16 10.19
N ASN A 391 -14.70 16.69 9.66
CA ASN A 391 -13.60 17.27 10.45
C ASN A 391 -13.66 18.80 10.57
N PHE A 392 -14.74 19.46 10.13
CA PHE A 392 -14.84 20.93 10.09
C PHE A 392 -14.49 21.59 11.42
N ASN A 393 -15.10 21.12 12.51
CA ASN A 393 -14.87 21.69 13.84
C ASN A 393 -13.41 21.55 14.31
N LEU A 394 -12.78 20.40 14.05
CA LEU A 394 -11.39 20.16 14.42
C LEU A 394 -10.43 21.04 13.62
N VAL A 395 -10.67 21.17 12.31
CA VAL A 395 -9.88 22.03 11.42
C VAL A 395 -9.98 23.49 11.87
N LYS A 396 -11.19 23.97 12.15
CA LYS A 396 -11.42 25.32 12.64
C LYS A 396 -10.70 25.58 13.97
N GLU A 397 -10.78 24.65 14.91
CA GLU A 397 -10.09 24.78 16.20
C GLU A 397 -8.55 24.82 16.02
N ILE A 398 -7.99 24.00 15.14
CA ILE A 398 -6.56 24.02 14.82
C ILE A 398 -6.14 25.37 14.22
N GLN A 399 -6.94 25.93 13.30
CA GLN A 399 -6.64 27.24 12.70
C GLN A 399 -6.68 28.35 13.76
N GLU A 400 -7.68 28.34 14.65
CA GLU A 400 -7.80 29.31 15.75
C GLU A 400 -6.63 29.18 16.75
N LEU A 401 -6.29 27.95 17.16
CA LEU A 401 -5.15 27.70 18.05
C LEU A 401 -3.82 28.05 17.38
N GLY A 402 -3.65 27.73 16.09
CA GLY A 402 -2.44 28.03 15.33
C GLY A 402 -2.14 29.54 15.31
N ASN A 403 -3.17 30.37 15.19
CA ASN A 403 -3.03 31.83 15.30
C ASN A 403 -2.60 32.28 16.70
N GLN A 404 -3.09 31.61 17.76
CA GLN A 404 -2.74 31.95 19.14
C GLN A 404 -1.29 31.57 19.49
N VAL A 405 -0.79 30.44 18.98
CA VAL A 405 0.56 29.95 19.29
C VAL A 405 1.61 30.28 18.20
N GLN A 406 1.29 31.17 17.26
CA GLN A 406 2.20 31.59 16.18
C GLN A 406 2.73 30.44 15.31
N VAL A 407 1.83 29.57 14.84
CA VAL A 407 2.17 28.58 13.81
C VAL A 407 2.54 29.31 12.52
N VAL A 408 3.75 29.07 12.04
CA VAL A 408 4.30 29.66 10.83
C VAL A 408 3.88 28.87 9.59
N SER A 409 3.88 27.53 9.68
CA SER A 409 3.44 26.69 8.57
C SER A 409 3.05 25.28 9.01
N TYR A 410 2.17 24.69 8.20
CA TYR A 410 1.87 23.26 8.19
C TYR A 410 2.53 22.65 6.96
N SER A 411 3.36 21.64 7.13
CA SER A 411 4.09 21.01 6.02
C SER A 411 3.92 19.50 6.02
N HIS A 412 3.86 18.94 4.82
CA HIS A 412 3.86 17.49 4.63
C HIS A 412 5.29 17.00 4.49
N ILE A 413 5.63 15.95 5.25
CA ILE A 413 6.93 15.26 5.18
C ILE A 413 6.75 13.79 4.78
N PHE A 414 7.81 13.16 4.30
CA PHE A 414 7.77 11.72 4.06
C PHE A 414 7.71 10.95 5.37
N ARG A 415 7.02 9.82 5.37
CA ARG A 415 6.90 8.92 6.53
C ARG A 415 8.26 8.47 7.06
N GLU A 416 9.26 8.32 6.19
CA GLU A 416 10.63 7.98 6.57
C GLU A 416 11.31 9.06 7.43
N ALA A 417 10.86 10.31 7.33
CA ALA A 417 11.31 11.45 8.13
C ALA A 417 10.42 11.71 9.36
N ASN A 418 9.29 11.00 9.52
CA ASN A 418 8.35 11.15 10.64
C ASN A 418 8.36 9.97 11.63
N LYS A 419 9.43 9.15 11.63
CA LYS A 419 9.49 7.87 12.37
C LYS A 419 9.32 8.02 13.89
N VAL A 420 9.80 9.13 14.47
CA VAL A 420 9.69 9.37 15.91
C VAL A 420 8.23 9.60 16.32
N ALA A 421 7.48 10.38 15.55
CA ALA A 421 6.06 10.63 15.83
C ALA A 421 5.23 9.34 15.67
N ASP A 422 5.49 8.55 14.63
CA ASP A 422 4.85 7.23 14.40
C ASP A 422 5.13 6.24 15.54
N ALA A 423 6.36 6.20 16.03
CA ALA A 423 6.71 5.37 17.18
C ALA A 423 5.96 5.78 18.46
N LEU A 424 5.83 7.09 18.71
CA LEU A 424 5.07 7.62 19.86
C LEU A 424 3.58 7.29 19.75
N ALA A 425 2.98 7.51 18.58
CA ALA A 425 1.58 7.21 18.33
C ALA A 425 1.26 5.74 18.61
N ARG A 426 2.07 4.80 18.10
CA ARG A 426 1.86 3.36 18.31
C ARG A 426 2.12 2.90 19.73
N ASN A 427 3.05 3.55 20.44
CA ASN A 427 3.37 3.18 21.82
C ASN A 427 2.21 3.49 22.78
N SER A 428 1.35 4.47 22.45
CA SER A 428 0.19 4.85 23.26
C SER A 428 -0.74 3.69 23.65
N LEU A 429 -0.85 2.65 22.82
CA LEU A 429 -1.68 1.46 23.11
C LEU A 429 -1.24 0.72 24.37
N SER A 430 0.05 0.81 24.72
CA SER A 430 0.63 0.17 25.90
C SER A 430 0.56 1.01 27.19
N LEU A 431 0.10 2.26 27.10
CA LEU A 431 0.04 3.20 28.23
C LEU A 431 -1.25 3.00 29.04
N GLN A 432 -1.22 3.31 30.33
CA GLN A 432 -2.41 3.20 31.20
C GLN A 432 -3.37 4.38 31.04
N GLU A 433 -2.84 5.59 30.84
CA GLU A 433 -3.62 6.82 30.68
C GLU A 433 -3.99 7.10 29.22
N ASP A 434 -5.03 7.90 29.01
CA ASP A 434 -5.53 8.27 27.66
C ASP A 434 -4.64 9.31 26.97
N ILE A 435 -3.95 10.16 27.72
CA ILE A 435 -2.95 11.10 27.20
C ILE A 435 -1.77 11.10 28.16
N VAL A 436 -0.58 10.79 27.65
CA VAL A 436 0.67 10.85 28.41
C VAL A 436 1.58 11.91 27.84
N LEU A 437 2.07 12.80 28.72
CA LEU A 437 3.08 13.81 28.41
C LEU A 437 4.46 13.31 28.86
N PHE A 438 5.46 13.43 28.00
CA PHE A 438 6.84 13.08 28.28
C PHE A 438 7.70 14.34 28.33
N ASN A 439 8.20 14.68 29.51
CA ASN A 439 9.16 15.78 29.73
C ASN A 439 10.62 15.35 29.46
N SER A 440 10.84 14.06 29.19
CA SER A 440 12.10 13.49 28.75
C SER A 440 11.82 12.41 27.71
N ALA A 441 12.73 12.24 26.74
CA ALA A 441 12.53 11.25 25.68
C ALA A 441 12.24 9.85 26.26
N PRO A 442 11.10 9.21 25.94
CA PRO A 442 10.82 7.84 26.38
C PRO A 442 11.74 6.83 25.67
N ARG A 443 11.99 5.69 26.32
CA ARG A 443 12.90 4.65 25.80
C ARG A 443 12.55 4.18 24.39
N CYS A 444 11.27 4.18 24.02
CA CYS A 444 10.80 3.75 22.71
C CYS A 444 11.30 4.60 21.54
N ILE A 445 11.80 5.82 21.78
CA ILE A 445 12.31 6.71 20.74
C ILE A 445 13.81 7.01 20.84
N HIS A 446 14.53 6.49 21.84
CA HIS A 446 15.96 6.80 22.04
C HIS A 446 16.82 6.43 20.82
N SER A 447 16.64 5.23 20.27
CA SER A 447 17.39 4.77 19.10
C SER A 447 17.07 5.59 17.84
N LEU A 448 15.82 6.03 17.70
CA LEU A 448 15.39 6.86 16.57
C LEU A 448 15.99 8.26 16.66
N LEU A 449 15.95 8.88 17.85
CA LEU A 449 16.57 10.18 18.08
C LEU A 449 18.09 10.14 17.87
N GLN A 450 18.76 9.06 18.29
CA GLN A 450 20.19 8.86 18.03
C GLN A 450 20.48 8.76 16.52
N THR A 451 19.70 7.95 15.81
CA THR A 451 19.85 7.78 14.35
C THR A 451 19.66 9.09 13.60
N GLU A 452 18.65 9.89 13.97
CA GLU A 452 18.42 11.22 13.38
C GLU A 452 19.49 12.23 13.76
N SER A 453 20.00 12.19 15.00
CA SER A 453 21.08 13.08 15.42
C SER A 453 22.38 12.81 14.67
N SER A 454 22.73 11.54 14.44
CA SER A 454 23.89 11.15 13.64
C SER A 454 23.75 11.52 12.17
N ALA A 455 22.51 11.55 11.64
CA ALA A 455 22.23 12.01 10.29
C ALA A 455 22.28 13.55 10.17
N ALA A 456 21.92 14.30 11.23
CA ALA A 456 21.89 15.76 11.25
C ALA A 456 23.26 16.46 11.43
N PHE A 457 24.36 15.69 11.56
CA PHE A 457 25.74 16.22 11.52
C PHE A 457 26.36 16.15 10.11
N LEU A 458 25.57 15.79 9.11
CA LEU A 458 25.97 15.73 7.70
C LEU A 458 25.43 16.91 6.86
N ASP A 459 24.76 17.87 7.50
CA ASP A 459 24.22 19.11 6.89
C ASP A 459 25.13 20.32 7.13
#